data_AF-A0A9X9WYA9-F1
#
_entry.id   AF-A0A9X9WYA9-F1
#
_cell.length_a   1.000
_cell.length_b   1.000
_cell.length_c   1.000
_cell.angle_alpha   90.00
_cell.angle_beta   90.00
_cell.angle_gamma   90.00
#
_symmetry.space_group_name_H-M   'P 1'
#
loop_
_entity.id
_entity.type
_entity.pdbx_description
1 polymer ?
#
loop_
_entity_poly.entity_id
_entity_poly.type
_entity_poly.pdbx_seq_one_letter_code
_entity_poly.pdbx_strand_id
1 'polypeptide(L)' 'MPVIPLAMITAGLVGNLLLVALLLGDATAPGRMSLAVAAVLALGGAALMLGGLMMLEPRRGGPADHRS' A
#
# COMPACT_ATOMS: atom_id res chain seq x y z
N MET A 1 4.07 -19.06 -6.53
CA MET A 1 4.42 -17.63 -6.67
C MET A 1 3.52 -16.84 -5.73
N PRO A 2 4.04 -15.92 -4.89
CA PRO A 2 3.22 -15.18 -3.92
C PRO A 2 2.40 -14.07 -4.62
N VAL A 3 1.39 -14.47 -5.40
CA VAL A 3 0.60 -13.58 -6.26
C VAL A 3 -0.25 -12.60 -5.42
N ILE A 4 -0.77 -13.04 -4.28
CA ILE A 4 -1.64 -12.26 -3.40
C ILE A 4 -0.94 -11.03 -2.81
N PRO A 5 0.22 -11.14 -2.14
CA PRO A 5 0.88 -9.95 -1.60
C PRO A 5 1.41 -9.01 -2.68
N LEU A 6 1.83 -9.55 -3.83
CA LEU A 6 2.22 -8.73 -4.97
C LEU A 6 1.03 -7.89 -5.47
N ALA A 7 -0.14 -8.50 -5.60
CA ALA A 7 -1.37 -7.82 -5.98
C ALA A 7 -1.75 -6.72 -4.98
N MET A 8 -1.61 -6.97 -3.67
CA MET A 8 -1.87 -5.97 -2.64
C MET A 8 -0.92 -4.77 -2.73
N ILE A 9 0.38 -5.01 -2.94
CA ILE A 9 1.37 -3.93 -3.11
C ILE A 9 1.06 -3.12 -4.36
N THR A 10 0.79 -3.78 -5.49
CA THR A 10 0.45 -3.08 -6.74
C THR A 10 -0.86 -2.29 -6.62
N ALA A 11 -1.87 -2.82 -5.93
CA ALA A 11 -3.13 -2.11 -5.71
C ALA A 11 -2.92 -0.86 -4.83
N GLY A 12 -2.13 -0.97 -3.75
CA GLY A 12 -1.76 0.18 -2.92
C GLY A 12 -0.96 1.24 -3.67
N LEU A 13 -0.03 0.81 -4.53
CA LEU A 13 0.74 1.71 -5.40
C LEU A 13 -0.14 2.47 -6.38
N VAL A 14 -1.05 1.78 -7.08
CA VAL A 14 -1.99 2.40 -8.02
C VAL A 14 -2.90 3.39 -7.30
N GLY A 15 -3.38 3.05 -6.10
CA GLY A 15 -4.16 3.96 -5.27
C GLY A 15 -3.39 5.23 -4.91
N ASN A 16 -2.13 5.11 -4.48
CA ASN A 16 -1.29 6.27 -4.18
C ASN A 16 -0.95 7.10 -5.43
N LEU A 17 -0.73 6.48 -6.60
CA LEU A 17 -0.53 7.21 -7.85
C LEU A 17 -1.78 8.00 -8.26
N LEU A 18 -2.96 7.40 -8.07
CA LEU A 18 -4.22 8.09 -8.33
C LEU A 18 -4.41 9.26 -7.36
N LEU A 19 -4.08 9.08 -6.07
CA LEU A 19 -4.06 10.16 -5.09
C LEU A 19 -3.16 11.32 -5.55
N VAL A 20 -1.93 11.02 -5.97
CA VAL A 20 -0.97 12.02 -6.46
C VAL A 20 -1.51 12.73 -7.71
N ALA A 21 -2.10 12.00 -8.65
CA ALA A 21 -2.71 12.59 -9.84
C ALA A 21 -3.88 13.52 -9.49
N LEU A 22 -4.72 13.15 -8.52
CA LEU A 22 -5.82 13.97 -8.05
C LEU A 22 -5.33 15.22 -7.31
N LEU A 23 -4.30 15.09 -6.47
CA LEU A 23 -3.64 16.22 -5.79
C LEU A 23 -3.02 17.20 -6.80
N LEU A 24 -2.39 16.68 -7.85
CA LEU A 24 -1.82 17.50 -8.92
C LEU A 24 -2.93 18.21 -9.72
N GLY A 25 -4.04 17.51 -9.98
CA GLY A 25 -5.23 18.10 -10.60
C GLY A 25 -5.83 19.22 -9.75
N ASP A 26 -5.99 19.01 -8.44
CA ASP A 26 -6.50 20.02 -7.51
C ASP A 26 -5.55 21.23 -7.40
N ALA A 27 -4.23 21.01 -7.43
CA ALA A 27 -3.26 22.11 -7.47
C ALA A 27 -3.38 22.99 -8.73
N THR A 28 -3.82 22.42 -9.86
CA THR A 28 -4.06 23.16 -11.11
C THR A 28 -5.45 23.79 -11.20
N ALA A 29 -6.42 23.30 -10.43
CA ALA A 29 -7.80 23.78 -10.41
C ALA A 29 -8.39 23.63 -8.99
N PRO A 30 -8.11 24.58 -8.08
CA PRO A 30 -8.40 24.44 -6.66
C PRO A 30 -9.91 24.38 -6.38
N GLY A 31 -10.31 23.45 -5.50
CA GLY A 31 -11.66 23.35 -4.95
C GLY A 31 -12.47 22.15 -5.44
N ARG A 32 -11.84 21.17 -6.09
CA ARG A 32 -12.54 19.99 -6.61
C ARG A 32 -12.33 18.74 -5.75
N MET A 33 -11.26 18.69 -4.95
CA MET A 33 -10.92 17.48 -4.21
C MET A 33 -11.44 17.50 -2.77
N SER A 34 -12.27 16.51 -2.44
CA SER A 34 -12.70 16.26 -1.06
C SER A 34 -11.54 15.67 -0.24
N LEU A 35 -11.15 16.36 0.83
CA LEU A 35 -10.14 15.91 1.79
C LEU A 35 -10.39 14.50 2.32
N ALA A 36 -11.66 14.10 2.46
CA ALA A 36 -12.04 12.76 2.89
C ALA A 36 -11.61 11.69 1.87
N VAL A 37 -11.76 11.96 0.58
CA VAL A 37 -11.33 11.06 -0.50
C VAL A 37 -9.81 10.93 -0.51
N ALA A 38 -9.09 12.05 -0.33
CA ALA A 38 -7.64 12.04 -0.20
C ALA A 38 -7.17 11.19 0.99
N ALA A 39 -7.78 11.36 2.15
CA ALA A 39 -7.43 10.61 3.35
C ALA A 39 -7.66 9.10 3.18
N VAL A 40 -8.79 8.69 2.59
CA VAL A 40 -9.11 7.28 2.34
C VAL A 40 -8.13 6.65 1.35
N LEU A 41 -7.79 7.34 0.26
CA LEU A 41 -6.83 6.83 -0.71
C LEU A 41 -5.43 6.71 -0.11
N ALA A 42 -4.99 7.70 0.68
CA ALA A 42 -3.67 7.67 1.31
C ALA A 42 -3.56 6.55 2.36
N LEU A 43 -4.55 6.45 3.26
CA LEU A 43 -4.58 5.44 4.31
C LEU A 43 -4.79 4.03 3.73
N GLY A 44 -5.70 3.88 2.77
CA GLY A 44 -5.99 2.61 2.11
C GLY A 44 -4.80 2.11 1.27
N GLY A 45 -4.17 3.00 0.50
CA GLY A 45 -2.98 2.68 -0.29
C GLY A 45 -1.81 2.26 0.58
N ALA A 46 -1.55 3.00 1.66
CA ALA A 46 -0.52 2.65 2.64
C ALA A 46 -0.82 1.31 3.34
N ALA A 47 -2.05 1.06 3.79
CA ALA A 47 -2.42 -0.18 4.46
C ALA A 47 -2.29 -1.41 3.55
N LEU A 48 -2.65 -1.29 2.27
CA LEU A 48 -2.49 -2.37 1.29
C LEU A 48 -1.01 -2.69 1.03
N MET A 49 -0.17 -1.67 0.88
CA MET A 49 1.28 -1.87 0.74
C MET A 49 1.88 -2.51 1.99
N LEU A 50 1.52 -2.02 3.18
CA LEU A 50 2.03 -2.54 4.44
C LEU A 50 1.59 -4.00 4.67
N GLY A 51 0.33 -4.32 4.38
CA GLY A 51 -0.20 -5.68 4.47
C GLY A 51 0.46 -6.65 3.49
N GLY A 52 0.68 -6.21 2.25
CA GLY A 52 1.40 -7.02 1.26
C GLY A 52 2.87 -7.24 1.62
N LEU A 53 3.54 -6.22 2.18
CA LEU A 53 4.90 -6.33 2.71
C LEU A 53 4.97 -7.30 3.89
N MET A 54 4.08 -7.16 4.88
CA MET A 54 4.01 -8.06 6.05
C MET A 54 3.74 -9.52 5.65
N MET A 55 3.01 -9.76 4.55
CA MET A 55 2.81 -11.11 4.00
C MET A 55 4.03 -11.65 3.26
N LEU A 56 4.85 -10.79 2.64
CA LEU A 56 6.10 -11.18 2.00
C LEU A 56 7.25 -11.32 2.99
N GLU A 57 7.16 -10.65 4.13
CA GLU A 57 8.12 -10.78 5.21
C GLU A 57 8.09 -12.23 5.69
N PRO A 58 9.16 -13.02 5.46
CA PRO A 58 9.20 -14.38 5.93
C PRO A 58 9.08 -14.29 7.44
N ARG A 59 8.09 -14.97 8.04
CA ARG A 59 8.06 -15.19 9.49
C ARG A 59 9.47 -15.59 9.89
N ARG A 60 10.17 -14.73 10.63
CA ARG A 60 11.45 -15.07 11.28
C ARG A 60 11.16 -16.26 12.18
N GLY A 61 11.33 -17.46 11.64
CA GLY A 61 10.83 -18.66 12.25
C GLY A 61 11.31 -19.89 11.52
N GLY A 62 12.44 -20.42 11.98
CA GLY A 62 12.67 -21.86 11.96
C GLY A 62 14.07 -22.25 11.52
N PRO A 63 14.64 -23.30 12.12
CA PRO A 63 14.66 -23.68 13.54
C PRO A 63 16.08 -23.47 14.07
N ALA A 64 16.25 -23.14 15.36
CA ALA A 64 17.52 -23.42 15.99
C ALA A 64 17.67 -24.95 16.01
N ASP A 65 18.44 -25.46 15.06
CA ASP A 65 19.08 -26.77 15.12
C ASP A 65 19.78 -26.88 16.47
N HIS A 66 19.13 -27.49 17.46
CA HIS A 66 19.78 -28.05 18.65
C HIS A 66 19.41 -29.53 18.71
N ARG A 67 19.88 -30.27 17.71
CA ARG A 67 20.28 -31.66 17.89
C ARG A 67 21.78 -31.68 18.18
N SER A 68 22.14 -31.83 19.45
CA SER A 68 23.39 -32.44 19.90
C SER A 68 23.25 -32.80 21.37
#